data_AF-A0A8S3IBY2-F1
#
_entry.id   AF-A0A8S3IBY2-F1
#
_cell.length_a   1.000
_cell.length_b   1.000
_cell.length_c   1.000
_cell.angle_alpha   90.00
_cell.angle_beta   90.00
_cell.angle_gamma   90.00
#
_symmetry.space_group_name_H-M   'P 1'
#
loop_
_entity.id
_entity.type
_entity.pdbx_description
1 polymer ?
#
loop_
_entity_poly.entity_id
_entity_poly.type
_entity_poly.pdbx_seq_one_letter_code
_entity_poly.pdbx_strand_id
1 'polypeptide(L)'
;MPLLVITGGPCSGKSTRAQALYDYFKEKSMPVQIITDNNLDRNTVYIDNTLEKQARSDLKAETQRLVTKTDLIILDALNYIKGIYLSNRKI
;
A
#
# COMPACT_ATOMS: atom_id res chain seq x y z
N MET A 1 11.82 -9.68 -3.20
CA MET A 1 10.82 -8.80 -2.57
C MET A 1 10.23 -7.86 -3.60
N PRO A 2 9.32 -8.34 -4.45
CA PRO A 2 8.54 -7.45 -5.30
C PRO A 2 7.46 -6.75 -4.44
N LEU A 3 7.54 -5.42 -4.36
CA LEU A 3 6.50 -4.57 -3.77
C LEU A 3 5.87 -3.76 -4.90
N LEU A 4 4.58 -3.97 -5.13
CA LEU A 4 3.79 -3.21 -6.08
C LEU A 4 3.04 -2.12 -5.32
N VAL A 5 3.41 -0.86 -5.56
CA VAL A 5 2.71 0.26 -4.94
C VAL A 5 1.72 0.87 -5.91
N ILE A 6 0.45 0.89 -5.52
CA ILE A 6 -0.61 1.57 -6.24
C ILE A 6 -0.75 2.98 -5.66
N THR A 7 -0.87 3.97 -6.55
CA THR A 7 -1.04 5.38 -6.19
C THR A 7 -2.12 6.00 -7.07
N GLY A 8 -2.78 7.05 -6.56
CA GLY A 8 -3.84 7.75 -7.27
C GLY A 8 -4.83 8.43 -6.32
N GLY A 9 -5.62 9.35 -6.88
CA GLY A 9 -6.62 10.11 -6.12
C GLY A 9 -7.71 9.23 -5.49
N PRO A 10 -8.51 9.79 -4.55
CA PRO A 10 -9.66 9.08 -3.99
C PRO A 10 -10.62 8.63 -5.10
N CYS A 11 -11.23 7.47 -4.94
CA CYS A 11 -12.20 6.90 -5.90
C CYS A 11 -11.67 6.65 -7.33
N SER A 12 -10.35 6.64 -7.58
CA SER A 12 -9.77 6.41 -8.91
C SER A 12 -9.67 4.93 -9.33
N GLY A 13 -10.39 4.02 -8.66
CA GLY A 13 -10.38 2.58 -8.98
C GLY A 13 -9.14 1.79 -8.54
N LYS A 14 -8.32 2.33 -7.62
CA LYS A 14 -7.11 1.66 -7.11
C LYS A 14 -7.39 0.27 -6.55
N SER A 15 -8.38 0.16 -5.65
CA SER A 15 -8.76 -1.12 -5.03
C SER A 15 -9.29 -2.12 -6.06
N THR A 16 -10.06 -1.66 -7.05
CA THR A 16 -10.50 -2.51 -8.17
C THR A 16 -9.30 -3.08 -8.93
N ARG A 17 -8.30 -2.24 -9.22
CA ARG A 17 -7.09 -2.68 -9.93
C ARG A 17 -6.20 -3.56 -9.05
N ALA A 18 -6.11 -3.28 -7.76
CA ALA A 18 -5.39 -4.09 -6.78
C ALA A 18 -5.95 -5.52 -6.73
N GLN A 19 -7.28 -5.64 -6.67
CA GLN A 19 -7.96 -6.92 -6.67
C GLN A 19 -7.74 -7.69 -7.97
N ALA A 20 -7.88 -7.04 -9.12
CA ALA A 20 -7.63 -7.67 -10.42
C ALA A 20 -6.18 -8.18 -10.55
N LEU A 21 -5.20 -7.46 -10.00
CA LEU A 21 -3.81 -7.92 -9.96
C LEU A 21 -3.62 -9.10 -9.02
N TYR A 22 -4.23 -9.03 -7.83
CA TYR A 22 -4.19 -10.14 -6.87
C TYR A 22 -4.76 -11.42 -7.48
N ASP A 23 -5.94 -11.34 -8.13
CA ASP A 23 -6.58 -12.49 -8.76
C ASP A 23 -5.69 -13.08 -9.87
N TYR A 24 -5.10 -12.22 -10.71
CA TYR A 24 -4.16 -12.64 -11.76
C TYR A 24 -2.93 -13.37 -11.20
N PHE A 25 -2.28 -12.84 -10.16
CA PHE A 25 -1.10 -13.48 -9.59
C PHE A 25 -1.44 -14.75 -8.80
N LYS A 26 -2.61 -14.77 -8.17
CA LYS A 26 -3.13 -15.95 -7.49
C LYS A 26 -3.42 -17.08 -8.47
N GLU A 27 -3.97 -16.79 -9.65
CA GLU A 27 -4.17 -17.77 -10.72
C GLU A 27 -2.84 -18.35 -11.23
N LYS A 28 -1.77 -17.56 -11.21
CA LYS A 28 -0.41 -18.00 -11.55
C LYS A 28 0.30 -18.76 -10.41
N SER A 29 -0.42 -19.11 -9.34
CA SER A 29 0.13 -19.77 -8.14
C SER A 29 1.28 -18.99 -7.49
N MET A 30 1.30 -17.66 -7.62
CA MET A 30 2.26 -16.80 -6.95
C MET A 30 1.70 -16.37 -5.59
N PRO A 31 2.47 -16.48 -4.50
CA PRO A 31 2.05 -15.95 -3.21
C PRO A 31 1.93 -14.42 -3.30
N VAL A 32 0.72 -13.91 -3.11
CA VAL A 32 0.39 -12.48 -3.21
C VAL A 32 -0.46 -12.05 -2.03
N GLN A 33 -0.21 -10.86 -1.51
CA GLN A 33 -1.00 -10.25 -0.43
C GLN A 33 -1.30 -8.78 -0.76
N ILE A 34 -2.48 -8.30 -0.36
CA ILE A 34 -2.86 -6.89 -0.47
C ILE A 34 -2.82 -6.26 0.93
N ILE A 35 -2.19 -5.10 1.04
CA ILE A 35 -2.21 -4.23 2.20
C ILE A 35 -2.98 -2.97 1.82
N THR A 36 -3.96 -2.58 2.64
CA THR A 36 -4.85 -1.44 2.37
C THR A 36 -5.08 -0.58 3.60
N ASP A 37 -5.41 0.69 3.38
CA ASP A 37 -5.77 1.68 4.41
C ASP A 37 -7.30 1.82 4.62
N ASN A 38 -8.10 0.90 4.07
CA ASN A 38 -9.57 0.96 4.08
C ASN A 38 -10.22 1.02 5.48
N ASN A 39 -9.52 0.60 6.53
CA ASN A 39 -10.05 0.62 7.91
C ASN A 39 -9.97 2.00 8.58
N LEU A 40 -9.40 3.00 7.90
CA LEU A 40 -9.29 4.36 8.43
C LEU A 40 -10.56 5.16 8.15
N ASP A 41 -10.98 5.96 9.12
CA ASP A 41 -11.90 7.06 8.86
C ASP A 41 -11.16 8.16 8.08
N ARG A 42 -11.24 8.06 6.75
CA ARG A 42 -10.53 8.94 5.83
C ARG A 42 -10.83 10.41 6.05
N ASN A 43 -12.09 10.74 6.36
CA ASN A 43 -12.49 12.13 6.52
C ASN A 43 -11.78 12.75 7.73
N THR A 44 -11.70 12.01 8.84
CA THR A 44 -10.99 12.48 10.03
C THR A 44 -9.46 12.46 9.85
N VAL A 45 -8.92 11.40 9.26
CA VAL A 45 -7.47 11.21 9.13
C VAL A 45 -6.81 12.20 8.17
N TYR A 46 -7.45 12.54 7.04
CA TYR A 46 -6.86 13.45 6.05
C TYR A 46 -7.10 14.94 6.34
N ILE A 47 -7.86 15.29 7.39
CA ILE A 47 -7.98 16.68 7.86
C ILE A 47 -6.77 17.09 8.71
N ASP A 48 -6.21 16.16 9.49
CA ASP A 48 -5.07 16.42 10.38
C ASP A 48 -3.78 15.80 9.83
N ASN A 49 -2.80 16.65 9.53
CA ASN A 49 -1.48 16.25 9.05
C ASN A 49 -0.76 15.25 9.97
N THR A 50 -1.00 15.31 11.28
CA THR A 50 -0.42 14.43 12.29
C THR A 50 -1.04 13.04 12.21
N LEU A 51 -2.37 12.96 12.15
CA LEU A 51 -3.10 11.70 11.98
C LEU A 51 -2.75 11.06 10.64
N GLU A 52 -2.68 11.85 9.56
CA GLU A 52 -2.25 11.36 8.26
C GLU A 52 -0.82 10.82 8.33
N LYS A 53 0.10 11.53 8.99
CA LYS A 53 1.48 11.06 9.18
C LYS A 53 1.53 9.76 9.98
N GLN A 54 0.70 9.62 11.01
CA GLN A 54 0.64 8.40 11.81
C GLN A 54 0.14 7.23 10.97
N ALA A 55 -1.01 7.38 10.29
CA ALA A 55 -1.58 6.37 9.42
C ALA A 55 -0.59 5.91 8.33
N ARG A 56 0.15 6.84 7.72
CA ARG A 56 1.21 6.51 6.74
C ARG A 56 2.36 5.74 7.38
N SER A 57 2.74 6.09 8.60
CA SER A 57 3.82 5.42 9.34
C SER A 57 3.43 3.99 9.70
N ASP A 58 2.19 3.79 10.14
CA ASP A 58 1.63 2.48 10.47
C ASP A 58 1.55 1.60 9.23
N LEU A 59 1.00 2.12 8.12
CA LEU A 59 0.93 1.41 6.85
C LEU A 59 2.32 0.99 6.33
N LYS A 60 3.32 1.88 6.47
CA LYS A 60 4.71 1.58 6.13
C LYS A 60 5.28 0.47 7.02
N ALA A 61 5.03 0.51 8.33
CA ALA A 61 5.50 -0.50 9.26
C ALA A 61 4.88 -1.88 8.98
N GLU A 62 3.57 -1.95 8.74
CA GLU A 62 2.89 -3.18 8.35
C GLU A 62 3.42 -3.75 7.03
N THR A 63 3.63 -2.88 6.04
CA THR A 63 4.26 -3.27 4.77
C THR A 63 5.66 -3.84 5.01
N GLN A 64 6.48 -3.18 5.81
CA GLN A 64 7.83 -3.65 6.10
C GLN A 64 7.86 -5.01 6.82
N ARG A 65 6.87 -5.30 7.68
CA ARG A 65 6.73 -6.60 8.36
C ARG A 65 6.36 -7.72 7.40
N LEU A 66 5.51 -7.43 6.42
CA LEU A 66 4.96 -8.42 5.49
C LEU A 66 5.80 -8.63 4.23
N VAL A 67 6.66 -7.68 3.86
CA VAL A 67 7.51 -7.83 2.68
C VAL A 67 8.59 -8.89 2.97
N THR A 68 8.35 -10.12 2.52
CA THR A 68 9.26 -11.27 2.60
C THR A 68 9.92 -11.55 1.24
N LYS A 69 10.98 -12.37 1.20
CA LYS A 69 11.69 -12.70 -0.04
C LYS A 69 10.81 -13.37 -1.11
N THR A 70 9.77 -14.09 -0.69
CA THR A 70 8.95 -14.97 -1.54
C THR A 70 7.69 -14.32 -2.07
N ASP A 71 7.10 -13.38 -1.31
CA ASP A 71 5.73 -12.96 -1.55
C ASP A 71 5.66 -11.61 -2.30
N LEU A 72 4.72 -11.51 -3.23
CA LEU A 72 4.35 -10.25 -3.87
C LEU A 72 3.42 -9.48 -2.93
N ILE A 73 3.84 -8.28 -2.54
CA ILE A 73 3.02 -7.38 -1.72
C ILE A 73 2.44 -6.28 -2.62
N ILE A 74 1.12 -6.15 -2.62
CA ILE A 74 0.39 -5.06 -3.28
C ILE A 74 -0.03 -4.07 -2.21
N LEU A 75 0.47 -2.84 -2.28
CA LEU A 75 0.09 -1.75 -1.40
C LEU A 75 -0.97 -0.87 -2.08
N ASP A 76 -2.23 -1.02 -1.65
CA ASP A 76 -3.39 -0.25 -2.08
C ASP A 76 -3.73 0.87 -1.09
N ALA A 77 -3.19 2.06 -1.36
CA ALA A 77 -3.46 3.27 -0.58
C ALA A 77 -3.37 4.50 -1.50
N LEU A 78 -3.70 5.70 -0.98
CA LEU A 78 -3.62 6.92 -1.80
C LEU A 78 -2.20 7.23 -2.29
N ASN A 79 -1.20 7.06 -1.41
CA ASN A 79 0.20 6.99 -1.82
C ASN A 79 0.67 8.20 -2.67
N TYR A 80 0.11 9.39 -2.42
CA TYR A 80 0.26 10.59 -3.26
C TYR A 80 1.47 11.45 -2.90
N ILE A 81 2.17 11.13 -1.81
CA ILE A 81 3.35 11.88 -1.37
C ILE A 81 4.62 11.17 -1.84
N LYS A 82 5.34 11.81 -2.75
CA LYS A 82 6.55 11.25 -3.40
C LYS A 82 7.66 10.85 -2.43
N GLY A 83 7.80 11.58 -1.31
CA GLY A 83 8.86 11.34 -0.31
C GLY A 83 8.75 10.01 0.45
N ILE A 84 7.62 9.29 0.31
CA ILE A 84 7.37 8.02 1.01
C ILE A 84 8.28 6.89 0.51
N TYR A 85 8.67 6.91 -0.77
CA TYR A 85 9.37 5.79 -1.42
C TYR A 85 10.90 5.80 -1.30
N LEU A 86 11.47 6.89 -0.80
CA LEU A 86 12.92 7.16 -0.94
C LEU A 86 13.71 7.00 0.36
N SER A 87 13.06 6.82 1.52
CA SER A 87 13.75 7.01 2.81
C SER A 87 14.71 5.88 3.24
N ASN A 88 14.72 4.71 2.59
CA ASN A 88 15.47 3.54 3.08
C ASN A 88 16.27 2.78 2.01
N ARG A 89 16.50 3.33 0.81
CA ARG A 89 17.51 2.77 -0.08
C ARG A 89 18.90 3.24 0.37
N LYS A 90 19.48 2.56 1.36
CA LYS A 90 20.93 2.50 1.46
C LYS A 90 21.40 1.62 0.28
N ILE A 91 22.09 2.26 -0.65
CA ILE A 91 22.98 1.59 -1.61
C ILE A 91 24.16 1.05 -0.81
#